data_AF-A0A920PLD4-F1
#
_entry.id   AF-A0A920PLD4-F1
#
_cell.length_a   1.000
_cell.length_b   1.000
_cell.length_c   1.000
_cell.angle_alpha   90.00
_cell.angle_beta   90.00
_cell.angle_gamma   90.00
#
_symmetry.space_group_name_H-M   'P 1'
#
loop_
_entity.id
_entity.type
_entity.pdbx_description
1 polymer ?
#
loop_
_entity_poly.entity_id
_entity_poly.type
_entity_poly.pdbx_seq_one_letter_code
_entity_poly.pdbx_strand_id
1 'polypeptide(L)'
;MSDKPEQMSGVPDERLAAWGEVYRPRYTGVATFMRQPLRELESDWAGTDIGLIGVPFDGGVTNRPGARHGPRALREQSTLMGRINYQTGVKPYDSAQVADLGDVPIEGVYALDRAIEDIETFYSKVVQSGIMPLSAGGDHCISLPILRAISRQLGEPLGMVHFDAHCDTGPELFGHKHHHGGPFRVAVEDGALDPQRTIQIGIRGPTEPLWGSATIQA
;
A
#
# COMPACT_ATOMS: atom_id res chain seq x y z
N MET A 1 35.13 -25.50 12.85
CA MET A 1 35.70 -24.63 11.81
C MET A 1 34.54 -24.19 10.96
N SER A 2 34.23 -22.90 10.96
CA SER A 2 33.10 -22.32 10.24
C SER A 2 33.45 -22.20 8.76
N ASP A 3 32.85 -23.02 7.92
CA ASP A 3 32.91 -22.83 6.47
C ASP A 3 32.11 -21.55 6.15
N LYS A 4 32.82 -20.44 5.99
CA LYS A 4 32.25 -19.27 5.32
C LYS A 4 31.95 -19.70 3.88
N PRO A 5 30.73 -19.45 3.36
CA PRO A 5 30.44 -19.75 1.96
C PRO A 5 31.46 -19.02 1.08
N GLU A 6 32.06 -19.76 0.13
CA GLU A 6 32.96 -19.20 -0.86
C GLU A 6 32.36 -17.94 -1.48
N GLN A 7 33.13 -16.85 -1.50
CA GLN A 7 32.73 -15.61 -2.15
C GLN A 7 32.34 -15.90 -3.60
N MET A 8 31.07 -15.73 -3.93
CA MET A 8 30.59 -15.87 -5.30
C MET A 8 31.27 -14.80 -6.17
N SER A 9 32.26 -15.22 -6.95
CA SER A 9 33.02 -14.34 -7.84
C SER A 9 32.10 -13.62 -8.83
N GLY A 10 32.15 -12.29 -8.88
CA GLY A 10 31.47 -11.48 -9.91
C GLY A 10 30.34 -10.57 -9.42
N VAL A 11 29.93 -10.65 -8.14
CA VAL A 11 29.02 -9.67 -7.53
C VAL A 11 29.85 -8.67 -6.72
N PRO A 12 29.73 -7.34 -6.94
CA PRO A 12 30.46 -6.35 -6.15
C PRO A 12 30.26 -6.55 -4.64
N ASP A 13 31.34 -6.48 -3.85
CA ASP A 13 31.36 -6.78 -2.42
C ASP A 13 30.29 -6.02 -1.63
N GLU A 14 30.02 -4.76 -1.97
CA GLU A 14 28.97 -3.97 -1.31
C GLU A 14 27.57 -4.54 -1.48
N ARG A 15 27.28 -5.18 -2.63
CA ARG A 15 25.98 -5.82 -2.84
C ARG A 15 25.86 -7.07 -1.99
N LEU A 16 26.90 -7.90 -1.92
CA LEU A 16 26.90 -9.09 -1.07
C LEU A 16 26.82 -8.71 0.41
N ALA A 17 27.60 -7.71 0.84
CA ALA A 17 27.59 -7.17 2.19
C ALA A 17 26.21 -6.65 2.59
N ALA A 18 25.50 -5.96 1.68
CA ALA A 18 24.15 -5.49 1.94
C ALA A 18 23.17 -6.62 2.25
N TRP A 19 23.37 -7.85 1.76
CA TRP A 19 22.48 -8.98 2.08
C TRP A 19 22.89 -9.78 3.32
N GLY A 20 24.15 -9.65 3.77
CA GLY A 20 24.67 -10.36 4.94
C GLY A 20 24.45 -11.88 4.87
N GLU A 21 24.19 -12.50 6.03
CA GLU A 21 23.92 -13.95 6.15
C GLU A 21 22.60 -14.40 5.47
N VAL A 22 21.77 -13.46 5.01
CA VAL A 22 20.46 -13.71 4.38
C VAL A 22 20.59 -13.82 2.84
N TYR A 23 21.81 -13.70 2.30
CA TYR A 23 22.06 -13.88 0.87
C TYR A 23 21.83 -15.35 0.47
N ARG A 24 20.74 -15.59 -0.25
CA ARG A 24 20.35 -16.88 -0.83
C ARG A 24 19.74 -16.67 -2.21
N PRO A 25 19.75 -17.68 -3.10
CA PRO A 25 19.16 -17.57 -4.43
C PRO A 25 17.72 -17.06 -4.37
N ARG A 26 17.36 -16.17 -5.30
CA ARG A 26 16.07 -15.43 -5.25
C ARG A 26 14.83 -16.31 -5.33
N TYR A 27 14.96 -17.49 -5.93
CA TYR A 27 13.90 -18.50 -6.02
C TYR A 27 13.70 -19.32 -4.74
N THR A 28 14.39 -18.99 -3.63
CA THR A 28 14.34 -19.75 -2.37
C THR A 28 13.88 -18.91 -1.18
N GLY A 29 13.29 -19.62 -0.22
CA GLY A 29 12.81 -19.09 1.06
C GLY A 29 11.43 -18.47 0.99
N VAL A 30 10.95 -17.99 2.13
CA VAL A 30 9.60 -17.42 2.26
C VAL A 30 9.51 -16.12 1.46
N ALA A 31 8.45 -15.98 0.66
CA ALA A 31 8.18 -14.82 -0.18
C ALA A 31 7.37 -13.77 0.59
N THR A 32 8.04 -13.02 1.47
CA THR A 32 7.54 -11.76 2.03
C THR A 32 7.88 -10.59 1.10
N PHE A 33 7.23 -9.44 1.28
CA PHE A 33 7.53 -8.23 0.52
C PHE A 33 9.02 -7.87 0.63
N MET A 34 9.68 -7.78 -0.51
CA MET A 34 11.11 -7.47 -0.64
C MET A 34 12.01 -8.36 0.24
N ARG A 35 11.53 -9.57 0.61
CA ARG A 35 12.16 -10.49 1.55
C ARG A 35 12.47 -9.87 2.93
N GLN A 36 11.67 -8.89 3.36
CA GLN A 36 11.78 -8.30 4.71
C GLN A 36 11.23 -9.24 5.79
N PRO A 37 11.63 -9.07 7.06
CA PRO A 37 11.10 -9.85 8.18
C PRO A 37 9.57 -9.74 8.26
N LEU A 38 8.91 -10.87 8.49
CA LEU A 38 7.46 -10.95 8.70
C LEU A 38 7.13 -10.60 10.16
N ARG A 39 6.20 -9.67 10.39
CA ARG A 39 5.73 -9.20 11.71
C ARG A 39 4.20 -9.03 11.68
N GLU A 40 3.48 -10.15 11.62
CA GLU A 40 2.01 -10.14 11.47
C GLU A 40 1.27 -9.72 12.74
N LEU A 41 1.85 -10.01 13.91
CA LEU A 41 1.23 -9.68 15.18
C LEU A 41 1.59 -8.25 15.58
N GLU A 42 0.60 -7.49 16.05
CA GLU A 42 0.76 -6.14 16.57
C GLU A 42 1.85 -6.05 17.66
N SER A 43 2.02 -7.11 18.45
CA SER A 43 3.10 -7.23 19.46
C SER A 43 4.51 -7.18 18.89
N ASP A 44 4.67 -7.50 17.61
CA ASP A 44 5.97 -7.63 16.94
C ASP A 44 6.35 -6.35 16.18
N TRP A 45 5.45 -5.37 16.11
CA TRP A 45 5.62 -4.15 15.31
C TRP A 45 6.69 -3.20 15.86
N ALA A 46 7.05 -3.34 17.14
CA ALA A 46 8.01 -2.47 17.81
C ALA A 46 9.34 -2.31 17.05
N GLY A 47 9.73 -1.06 16.78
CA GLY A 47 10.95 -0.73 16.03
C GLY A 47 10.82 -0.90 14.52
N THR A 48 9.61 -0.95 13.97
CA THR A 48 9.36 -0.83 12.54
C THR A 48 9.12 0.64 12.20
N ASP A 49 9.82 1.18 11.21
CA ASP A 49 9.60 2.54 10.70
C ASP A 49 8.62 2.52 9.51
N ILE A 50 8.75 1.53 8.62
CA ILE A 50 7.91 1.36 7.43
C ILE A 50 7.31 -0.04 7.39
N GLY A 51 5.97 -0.11 7.33
CA GLY A 51 5.23 -1.37 7.24
C GLY A 51 4.81 -1.66 5.81
N LEU A 52 5.25 -2.78 5.24
CA LEU A 52 4.78 -3.30 3.96
C LEU A 52 3.51 -4.11 4.22
N ILE A 53 2.36 -3.68 3.68
CA ILE A 53 1.05 -4.19 4.07
C ILE A 53 0.28 -4.64 2.84
N GLY A 54 -0.23 -5.86 2.82
CA GLY A 54 -1.17 -6.31 1.78
C GLY A 54 -2.62 -5.99 2.15
N VAL A 55 -3.42 -5.53 1.19
CA VAL A 55 -4.87 -5.35 1.37
C VAL A 55 -5.60 -6.18 0.30
N PRO A 56 -5.79 -7.50 0.50
CA PRO A 56 -6.31 -8.41 -0.52
C PRO A 56 -7.84 -8.26 -0.73
N PHE A 57 -8.25 -7.13 -1.29
CA PHE A 57 -9.65 -6.74 -1.43
C PHE A 57 -10.01 -6.34 -2.86
N ASP A 58 -11.13 -6.80 -3.40
CA ASP A 58 -11.66 -6.32 -4.68
C ASP A 58 -13.20 -6.25 -4.69
N GLY A 59 -13.81 -5.98 -3.53
CA GLY A 59 -15.27 -5.89 -3.39
C GLY A 59 -15.87 -4.60 -3.93
N GLY A 60 -15.06 -3.59 -4.24
CA GLY A 60 -15.48 -2.31 -4.83
C GLY A 60 -15.35 -2.26 -6.35
N VAL A 61 -14.90 -3.33 -7.02
CA VAL A 61 -14.72 -3.35 -8.48
C VAL A 61 -16.04 -3.27 -9.23
N THR A 62 -16.08 -2.47 -10.30
CA THR A 62 -17.27 -2.33 -11.15
C THR A 62 -17.31 -3.27 -12.36
N ASN A 63 -16.21 -3.99 -12.65
CA ASN A 63 -16.09 -4.78 -13.87
C ASN A 63 -15.43 -6.15 -13.65
N ARG A 64 -14.08 -6.22 -13.69
CA ARG A 64 -13.35 -7.49 -13.59
C ARG A 64 -12.73 -7.64 -12.20
N PRO A 65 -13.12 -8.65 -11.40
CA PRO A 65 -12.45 -8.96 -10.14
C PRO A 65 -11.09 -9.63 -10.38
N GLY A 66 -10.29 -9.76 -9.33
CA GLY A 66 -8.99 -10.42 -9.34
C GLY A 66 -7.91 -9.68 -8.53
N ALA A 67 -8.12 -8.39 -8.26
CA ALA A 67 -7.15 -7.57 -7.53
C ALA A 67 -6.91 -8.07 -6.10
N ARG A 68 -7.82 -8.84 -5.50
CA ARG A 68 -7.61 -9.51 -4.20
C ARG A 68 -6.36 -10.40 -4.16
N HIS A 69 -5.86 -10.87 -5.30
CA HIS A 69 -4.64 -11.68 -5.40
C HIS A 69 -3.37 -10.84 -5.60
N GLY A 70 -3.50 -9.53 -5.78
CA GLY A 70 -2.42 -8.56 -6.01
C GLY A 70 -1.31 -8.61 -4.96
N PRO A 71 -1.62 -8.57 -3.65
CA PRO A 71 -0.58 -8.57 -2.62
C PRO A 71 0.32 -9.81 -2.69
N ARG A 72 -0.25 -11.00 -2.93
CA ARG A 72 0.51 -12.24 -3.08
C ARG A 72 1.41 -12.23 -4.31
N ALA A 73 0.88 -11.79 -5.46
CA ALA A 73 1.65 -11.68 -6.69
C ALA A 73 2.81 -10.68 -6.54
N LEU A 74 2.58 -9.54 -5.88
CA LEU A 74 3.62 -8.54 -5.61
C LEU A 74 4.70 -9.08 -4.67
N ARG A 75 4.36 -9.82 -3.61
CA ARG A 75 5.35 -10.48 -2.74
C ARG A 75 6.26 -11.41 -3.55
N GLU A 76 5.68 -12.27 -4.39
CA GLU A 76 6.44 -13.18 -5.24
C GLU A 76 7.39 -12.45 -6.19
N GLN A 77 6.89 -11.45 -6.92
CA GLN A 77 7.70 -10.68 -7.87
C GLN A 77 8.75 -9.80 -7.18
N SER A 78 8.50 -9.36 -5.94
CA SER A 78 9.44 -8.54 -5.16
C SER A 78 10.73 -9.28 -4.80
N THR A 79 10.76 -10.61 -4.88
CA THR A 79 11.98 -11.43 -4.67
C THR A 79 13.11 -11.08 -5.65
N LEU A 80 12.77 -10.44 -6.78
CA LEU A 80 13.70 -9.96 -7.80
C LEU A 80 14.41 -8.65 -7.41
N MET A 81 13.89 -7.90 -6.44
CA MET A 81 14.37 -6.55 -6.13
C MET A 81 15.70 -6.55 -5.39
N GLY A 82 16.53 -5.53 -5.65
CA GLY A 82 17.80 -5.31 -4.98
C GLY A 82 17.67 -4.48 -3.69
N ARG A 83 18.76 -4.40 -2.91
CA ARG A 83 18.83 -3.55 -1.70
C ARG A 83 19.34 -2.13 -1.94
N ILE A 84 19.75 -1.82 -3.17
CA ILE A 84 20.34 -0.54 -3.53
C ILE A 84 19.61 -0.05 -4.79
N ASN A 85 19.11 1.18 -4.75
CA ASN A 85 18.60 1.82 -5.95
C ASN A 85 19.76 2.09 -6.92
N TYR A 86 19.65 1.62 -8.16
CA TYR A 86 20.73 1.74 -9.14
C TYR A 86 21.05 3.19 -9.51
N GLN A 87 20.04 4.05 -9.63
CA GLN A 87 20.19 5.41 -10.12
C GLN A 87 20.63 6.37 -9.02
N THR A 88 20.06 6.24 -7.82
CA THR A 88 20.29 7.18 -6.71
C THR A 88 21.32 6.69 -5.70
N GLY A 89 21.68 5.40 -5.72
CA GLY A 89 22.57 4.79 -4.73
C GLY A 89 21.94 4.60 -3.35
N VAL A 90 20.68 5.00 -3.15
CA VAL A 90 19.99 4.91 -1.87
C VAL A 90 19.84 3.44 -1.43
N LYS A 91 20.17 3.18 -0.17
CA LYS A 91 20.04 1.89 0.51
C LYS A 91 18.90 2.00 1.54
N PRO A 92 17.62 1.76 1.15
CA PRO A 92 16.47 2.07 2.00
C PRO A 92 16.53 1.39 3.37
N TYR A 93 17.04 0.17 3.42
CA TYR A 93 17.15 -0.62 4.65
C TYR A 93 18.26 -0.18 5.60
N ASP A 94 19.15 0.71 5.16
CA ASP A 94 20.15 1.36 6.03
C ASP A 94 19.55 2.62 6.67
N SER A 95 18.47 3.16 6.10
CA SER A 95 17.83 4.42 6.52
C SER A 95 16.56 4.20 7.34
N ALA A 96 15.91 3.04 7.23
CA ALA A 96 14.68 2.72 7.92
C ALA A 96 14.58 1.21 8.23
N GLN A 97 13.99 0.87 9.37
CA GLN A 97 13.57 -0.48 9.71
C GLN A 97 12.28 -0.82 8.97
N VAL A 98 12.37 -1.71 7.98
CA VAL A 98 11.24 -2.12 7.14
C VAL A 98 10.84 -3.55 7.46
N ALA A 99 9.53 -3.80 7.60
CA ALA A 99 8.98 -5.13 7.83
C ALA A 99 7.73 -5.40 6.98
N ASP A 100 7.51 -6.66 6.62
CA ASP A 100 6.23 -7.12 6.06
C ASP A 100 5.28 -7.36 7.23
N LEU A 101 4.20 -6.58 7.32
CA LEU A 101 3.21 -6.69 8.38
C LEU A 101 2.10 -7.70 8.06
N GLY A 102 2.24 -8.45 6.97
CA GLY A 102 1.23 -9.38 6.51
C GLY A 102 0.10 -8.68 5.76
N ASP A 103 -1.09 -9.27 5.84
CA ASP A 103 -2.29 -8.77 5.18
C ASP A 103 -3.27 -8.19 6.21
N VAL A 104 -4.05 -7.20 5.80
CA VAL A 104 -5.19 -6.70 6.59
C VAL A 104 -6.18 -7.85 6.84
N PRO A 105 -6.58 -8.11 8.10
CA PRO A 105 -7.62 -9.07 8.40
C PRO A 105 -8.99 -8.46 8.06
N ILE A 106 -9.51 -8.79 6.89
CA ILE A 106 -10.84 -8.35 6.45
C ILE A 106 -11.84 -9.43 6.87
N GLU A 107 -12.66 -9.15 7.88
CA GLU A 107 -13.69 -10.05 8.40
C GLU A 107 -15.01 -9.85 7.63
N GLY A 108 -15.33 -8.60 7.30
CA GLY A 108 -16.50 -8.16 6.56
C GLY A 108 -16.48 -8.43 5.05
N VAL A 109 -15.84 -9.51 4.58
CA VAL A 109 -15.60 -9.76 3.14
C VAL A 109 -16.86 -9.76 2.26
N TYR A 110 -18.04 -10.00 2.81
CA TYR A 110 -19.33 -9.98 2.10
C TYR A 110 -20.19 -8.75 2.38
N ALA A 111 -19.69 -7.82 3.19
CA ALA A 111 -20.35 -6.57 3.54
C ALA A 111 -19.36 -5.42 3.32
N LEU A 112 -19.43 -4.78 2.15
CA LEU A 112 -18.47 -3.77 1.70
C LEU A 112 -18.16 -2.71 2.76
N ASP A 113 -19.17 -2.17 3.42
CA ASP A 113 -18.98 -1.17 4.47
C ASP A 113 -18.20 -1.71 5.67
N ARG A 114 -18.45 -2.97 6.06
CA ARG A 114 -17.68 -3.64 7.13
C ARG A 114 -16.24 -3.91 6.71
N ALA A 115 -16.02 -4.34 5.47
CA ALA A 115 -14.65 -4.52 4.96
C ALA A 115 -13.86 -3.20 4.99
N ILE A 116 -14.51 -2.07 4.69
CA ILE A 116 -13.88 -0.74 4.77
C ILE A 116 -13.55 -0.38 6.23
N GLU A 117 -14.46 -0.65 7.17
CA GLU A 117 -14.21 -0.46 8.60
C GLU A 117 -13.04 -1.31 9.13
N ASP A 118 -12.94 -2.57 8.69
CA ASP A 118 -11.84 -3.47 9.05
C ASP A 118 -10.49 -2.91 8.59
N ILE A 119 -10.43 -2.44 7.33
CA ILE A 119 -9.24 -1.80 6.77
C ILE A 119 -8.90 -0.55 7.57
N GLU A 120 -9.85 0.34 7.82
CA GLU A 120 -9.60 1.59 8.57
C GLU A 120 -9.10 1.30 9.99
N THR A 121 -9.65 0.27 10.65
CA THR A 121 -9.26 -0.16 11.99
C THR A 121 -7.82 -0.66 12.01
N PHE A 122 -7.43 -1.50 11.04
CA PHE A 122 -6.07 -1.99 10.93
C PHE A 122 -5.07 -0.84 10.71
N TYR A 123 -5.37 0.06 9.76
CA TYR A 123 -4.48 1.19 9.48
C TYR A 123 -4.41 2.18 10.64
N SER A 124 -5.49 2.35 11.40
CA SER A 124 -5.49 3.18 12.62
C SER A 124 -4.46 2.67 13.63
N LYS A 125 -4.37 1.35 13.83
CA LYS A 125 -3.35 0.74 14.71
C LYS A 125 -1.93 0.93 14.18
N VAL A 126 -1.74 0.75 12.87
CA VAL A 126 -0.43 0.93 12.22
C VAL A 126 0.09 2.35 12.43
N VAL A 127 -0.72 3.37 12.12
CA VAL A 127 -0.29 4.77 12.24
C VAL A 127 -0.17 5.23 13.70
N GLN A 128 -0.99 4.71 14.61
CA GLN A 128 -0.84 4.94 16.06
C GLN A 128 0.46 4.35 16.62
N SER A 129 0.95 3.27 16.01
CA SER A 129 2.26 2.68 16.34
C SER A 129 3.44 3.48 15.77
N GLY A 130 3.18 4.62 15.09
CA GLY A 130 4.20 5.45 14.47
C GLY A 130 4.76 4.88 13.17
N ILE A 131 4.13 3.84 12.60
CA ILE A 131 4.59 3.17 11.39
C ILE A 131 4.06 3.88 10.16
N MET A 132 4.95 4.15 9.19
CA MET A 132 4.56 4.64 7.87
C MET A 132 4.08 3.46 7.00
N PRO A 133 2.82 3.44 6.55
CA PRO A 133 2.30 2.35 5.72
C PRO A 133 2.79 2.46 4.27
N LEU A 134 3.21 1.34 3.70
CA LEU A 134 3.41 1.13 2.27
C LEU A 134 2.57 -0.07 1.81
N SER A 135 1.48 0.23 1.12
CA SER A 135 0.40 -0.73 0.90
C SER A 135 0.42 -1.31 -0.51
N ALA A 136 0.28 -2.63 -0.60
CA ALA A 136 -0.01 -3.35 -1.81
C ALA A 136 -1.49 -3.69 -1.84
N GLY A 137 -2.21 -3.09 -2.77
CA GLY A 137 -3.65 -3.24 -2.82
C GLY A 137 -4.14 -4.53 -3.46
N GLY A 138 -5.45 -4.69 -3.29
CA GLY A 138 -6.32 -4.99 -4.40
C GLY A 138 -6.92 -3.69 -4.97
N ASP A 139 -8.24 -3.62 -5.15
CA ASP A 139 -8.88 -2.50 -5.87
C ASP A 139 -8.71 -1.13 -5.20
N HIS A 140 -9.04 -0.06 -5.93
CA HIS A 140 -8.77 1.30 -5.47
C HIS A 140 -9.65 1.77 -4.29
N CYS A 141 -10.71 1.02 -3.95
CA CYS A 141 -11.60 1.35 -2.85
C CYS A 141 -10.88 1.31 -1.50
N ILE A 142 -9.79 0.53 -1.39
CA ILE A 142 -8.97 0.45 -0.17
C ILE A 142 -8.32 1.79 0.21
N SER A 143 -8.14 2.72 -0.75
CA SER A 143 -7.47 4.00 -0.48
C SER A 143 -8.26 4.85 0.50
N LEU A 144 -9.60 4.81 0.44
CA LEU A 144 -10.46 5.60 1.31
C LEU A 144 -10.21 5.33 2.82
N PRO A 145 -10.33 4.09 3.34
CA PRO A 145 -10.06 3.81 4.75
C PRO A 145 -8.61 4.09 5.16
N ILE A 146 -7.64 3.92 4.25
CA ILE A 146 -6.23 4.25 4.51
C ILE A 146 -6.05 5.76 4.71
N LEU A 147 -6.60 6.58 3.80
CA LEU A 147 -6.55 8.03 3.88
C LEU A 147 -7.24 8.55 5.16
N ARG A 148 -8.40 7.99 5.52
CA ARG A 148 -9.10 8.33 6.77
C ARG A 148 -8.24 8.07 8.00
N ALA A 149 -7.63 6.89 8.10
CA ALA A 149 -6.79 6.53 9.23
C ALA A 149 -5.58 7.47 9.38
N ILE A 150 -4.87 7.74 8.27
CA ILE A 150 -3.70 8.62 8.27
C ILE A 150 -4.11 10.07 8.59
N SER A 151 -5.14 10.61 7.92
CA SER A 151 -5.62 11.98 8.14
C SER A 151 -6.05 12.18 9.60
N ARG A 152 -6.78 11.22 10.17
CA ARG A 152 -7.20 11.26 11.59
C ARG A 152 -5.99 11.27 12.54
N GLN A 153 -4.96 10.49 12.25
CA GLN A 153 -3.74 10.47 13.07
C GLN A 153 -2.96 11.78 13.00
N LEU A 154 -2.91 12.43 11.84
CA LEU A 154 -2.24 13.72 11.66
C LEU A 154 -3.08 14.91 12.15
N GLY A 155 -4.41 14.77 12.20
CA GLY A 155 -5.32 15.85 12.55
C GLY A 155 -5.56 16.86 11.42
N GLU A 156 -5.23 16.53 10.18
CA GLU A 156 -5.37 17.40 9.01
C GLU A 156 -5.66 16.59 7.72
N PRO A 157 -6.29 17.21 6.69
CA PRO A 157 -6.47 16.57 5.39
C PRO A 157 -5.11 16.32 4.69
N LEU A 158 -5.05 15.29 3.87
CA LEU A 158 -3.84 14.91 3.13
C LEU A 158 -3.73 15.64 1.78
N GLY A 159 -2.52 15.84 1.31
CA GLY A 159 -2.27 16.09 -0.12
C GLY A 159 -2.02 14.76 -0.84
N MET A 160 -2.26 14.70 -2.14
CA MET A 160 -2.12 13.46 -2.90
C MET A 160 -1.50 13.67 -4.29
N VAL A 161 -0.57 12.79 -4.64
CA VAL A 161 -0.12 12.59 -6.02
C VAL A 161 -0.70 11.27 -6.50
N HIS A 162 -1.63 11.35 -7.45
CA HIS A 162 -2.42 10.21 -7.91
C HIS A 162 -2.07 9.85 -9.34
N PHE A 163 -1.62 8.62 -9.57
CA PHE A 163 -1.32 8.10 -10.90
C PHE A 163 -2.40 7.09 -11.30
N ASP A 164 -3.26 7.46 -12.23
CA ASP A 164 -4.33 6.59 -12.71
C ASP A 164 -4.78 7.00 -14.12
N ALA A 165 -5.45 6.10 -14.82
CA ALA A 165 -6.24 6.42 -16.00
C ALA A 165 -7.58 7.09 -15.63
N HIS A 166 -8.09 6.84 -14.43
CA HIS A 166 -9.42 7.24 -13.95
C HIS A 166 -9.32 8.32 -12.88
N CYS A 167 -10.34 9.17 -12.77
CA CYS A 167 -10.33 10.22 -11.75
C CYS A 167 -10.72 9.66 -10.38
N ASP A 168 -11.46 8.56 -10.33
CA ASP A 168 -11.90 7.88 -9.10
C ASP A 168 -12.64 8.83 -8.12
N THR A 169 -13.39 9.77 -8.71
CA THR A 169 -14.20 10.81 -8.05
C THR A 169 -15.68 10.72 -8.44
N GLY A 170 -16.11 9.55 -8.90
CA GLY A 170 -17.48 9.28 -9.31
C GLY A 170 -18.48 9.47 -8.16
N PRO A 171 -19.76 9.78 -8.49
CA PRO A 171 -20.83 9.79 -7.52
C PRO A 171 -21.18 8.37 -7.07
N GLU A 172 -22.14 8.26 -6.16
CA GLU A 172 -22.78 7.00 -5.80
C GLU A 172 -23.20 6.18 -7.03
N LEU A 173 -22.83 4.89 -7.04
CA LEU A 173 -23.22 3.93 -8.06
C LEU A 173 -24.15 2.89 -7.45
N PHE A 174 -25.33 2.71 -8.07
CA PHE A 174 -26.30 1.68 -7.68
C PHE A 174 -26.74 1.70 -6.20
N GLY A 175 -26.78 2.85 -5.54
CA GLY A 175 -27.13 2.92 -4.12
C GLY A 175 -25.92 2.86 -3.17
N HIS A 176 -24.69 2.78 -3.70
CA HIS A 176 -23.48 2.54 -2.91
C HIS A 176 -22.43 3.62 -3.19
N LYS A 177 -22.04 4.33 -2.11
CA LYS A 177 -20.98 5.36 -2.16
C LYS A 177 -19.58 4.78 -2.20
N HIS A 178 -19.43 3.54 -1.74
CA HIS A 178 -18.15 2.85 -1.72
C HIS A 178 -18.03 1.98 -2.98
N HIS A 179 -17.07 2.30 -3.83
CA HIS A 179 -16.64 1.54 -4.99
C HIS A 179 -15.28 2.08 -5.44
N HIS A 180 -14.53 1.33 -6.25
CA HIS A 180 -13.17 1.71 -6.66
C HIS A 180 -13.10 3.00 -7.49
N GLY A 181 -14.19 3.37 -8.18
CA GLY A 181 -14.28 4.61 -8.97
C GLY A 181 -14.73 5.88 -8.22
N GLY A 182 -14.89 5.85 -6.90
CA GLY A 182 -15.32 7.00 -6.09
C GLY A 182 -14.56 7.30 -4.79
N PRO A 183 -13.48 6.58 -4.40
CA PRO A 183 -12.89 6.71 -3.07
C PRO A 183 -12.39 8.14 -2.79
N PHE A 184 -11.89 8.85 -3.78
CA PHE A 184 -11.29 10.18 -3.58
C PHE A 184 -12.32 11.29 -3.47
N ARG A 185 -13.51 11.12 -4.07
CA ARG A 185 -14.64 12.01 -3.79
C ARG A 185 -15.04 11.90 -2.33
N VAL A 186 -15.26 10.68 -1.86
CA VAL A 186 -15.64 10.42 -0.47
C VAL A 186 -14.56 10.90 0.51
N ALA A 187 -13.28 10.72 0.18
CA ALA A 187 -12.18 11.21 1.01
C ALA A 187 -12.16 12.75 1.15
N VAL A 188 -12.51 13.50 0.09
CA VAL A 188 -12.66 14.96 0.17
C VAL A 188 -13.89 15.34 1.00
N GLU A 189 -15.03 14.67 0.76
CA GLU A 189 -16.28 14.91 1.50
C GLU A 189 -16.12 14.62 3.01
N ASP A 190 -15.31 13.63 3.37
CA ASP A 190 -14.97 13.28 4.75
C ASP A 190 -13.90 14.20 5.38
N GLY A 191 -13.33 15.13 4.62
CA GLY A 191 -12.23 15.99 5.07
C GLY A 191 -10.89 15.28 5.26
N ALA A 192 -10.73 14.07 4.71
CA ALA A 192 -9.48 13.31 4.76
C ALA A 192 -8.49 13.71 3.65
N LEU A 193 -8.98 14.32 2.57
CA LEU A 193 -8.19 14.71 1.40
C LEU A 193 -8.46 16.17 1.02
N ASP A 194 -7.39 16.93 0.80
CA ASP A 194 -7.44 18.32 0.34
C ASP A 194 -7.36 18.36 -1.21
N PRO A 195 -8.43 18.79 -1.89
CA PRO A 195 -8.44 18.85 -3.35
C PRO A 195 -7.46 19.90 -3.90
N GLN A 196 -7.12 20.96 -3.15
CA GLN A 196 -6.18 22.00 -3.60
C GLN A 196 -4.72 21.52 -3.53
N ARG A 197 -4.44 20.47 -2.76
CA ARG A 197 -3.13 19.80 -2.68
C ARG A 197 -3.13 18.42 -3.33
N THR A 198 -4.05 18.20 -4.27
CA THR A 198 -4.17 16.95 -5.02
C THR A 198 -3.85 17.16 -6.49
N ILE A 199 -2.99 16.31 -7.05
CA ILE A 199 -2.68 16.26 -8.49
C ILE A 199 -2.93 14.85 -9.03
N GLN A 200 -3.63 14.76 -10.16
CA GLN A 200 -3.91 13.50 -10.86
C GLN A 200 -3.17 13.47 -12.20
N ILE A 201 -2.48 12.36 -12.49
CA ILE A 201 -1.56 12.21 -13.62
C ILE A 201 -1.92 10.93 -14.39
N GLY A 202 -2.17 11.07 -15.69
CA GLY A 202 -2.43 9.93 -16.59
C GLY A 202 -3.89 9.73 -17.00
N ILE A 203 -4.80 10.62 -16.55
CA ILE A 203 -6.24 10.57 -16.82
C ILE A 203 -6.52 10.48 -18.32
N ARG A 204 -7.32 9.48 -18.72
CA ARG A 204 -7.69 9.20 -20.12
C ARG A 204 -8.89 8.26 -20.22
N GLY A 205 -9.56 8.23 -21.36
CA GLY A 205 -10.76 7.41 -21.59
C GLY A 205 -12.02 8.26 -21.71
N PRO A 206 -13.22 7.64 -21.74
CA PRO A 206 -14.47 8.38 -21.77
C PRO A 206 -14.62 9.20 -20.49
N THR A 207 -15.27 10.37 -20.58
CA THR A 207 -15.56 11.21 -19.43
C THR A 207 -16.35 10.44 -18.39
N GLU A 208 -15.81 10.29 -17.19
CA GLU A 208 -16.57 9.85 -16.03
C GLU A 208 -17.61 10.92 -15.67
N PRO A 209 -18.72 10.57 -14.98
CA PRO A 209 -19.59 11.57 -14.38
C PRO A 209 -18.77 12.38 -13.36
N LEU A 210 -18.20 13.49 -13.82
CA LEU A 210 -17.48 14.44 -12.98
C LEU A 210 -18.41 14.92 -11.86
N TRP A 211 -17.83 15.24 -10.70
CA TRP A 211 -18.41 16.00 -9.59
C TRP A 211 -19.75 16.63 -9.96
N GLY A 212 -20.84 15.93 -9.67
CA GLY A 212 -22.16 16.33 -10.15
C GLY A 212 -22.52 17.72 -9.61
N SER A 213 -22.45 18.76 -10.46
CA SER A 213 -23.00 20.13 -10.34
C SER A 213 -22.90 20.89 -9.01
N ALA A 214 -22.28 20.35 -7.96
CA ALA A 214 -22.11 20.99 -6.67
C ALA A 214 -20.73 21.66 -6.65
N THR A 215 -20.73 22.92 -7.04
CA THR A 215 -19.63 23.88 -6.83
C THR A 215 -19.06 23.70 -5.42
N ILE A 216 -17.83 23.21 -5.29
CA ILE A 216 -17.05 23.41 -4.07
C ILE A 216 -16.71 24.89 -4.06
N GLN A 217 -17.44 25.67 -3.26
CA GLN A 217 -17.01 27.03 -2.95
C GLN A 217 -15.74 26.92 -2.11
N ALA A 218 -14.67 27.52 -2.63
CA ALA A 218 -13.39 27.70 -1.95
C ALA A 218 -13.53 28.50 -0.66
#